data_AF-A0A1Z3HJ99-F1
#
_entry.id   AF-A0A1Z3HJ99-F1
#
_cell.length_a   1.000
_cell.length_b   1.000
_cell.length_c   1.000
_cell.angle_alpha   90.00
_cell.angle_beta   90.00
_cell.angle_gamma   90.00
#
_symmetry.space_group_name_H-M   'P 1'
#
loop_
_entity.id
_entity.type
_entity.pdbx_description
1 polymer ?
#
loop_
_entity_poly.entity_id
_entity_poly.type
_entity_poly.pdbx_seq_one_letter_code
_entity_poly.pdbx_strand_id
1 'polypeptide(L)'
;MTEPMLVQALGDKLPAETLAALLEHPEIAAELLPVFDQPRLAEDYVPREISVLFDDVTVVEWQDGQMTYQCPPVAADYQPELVEWLVDGETAYLSVQGREVINRLPAVPQLNLETLKALEERPCKPL
;
A
#
# COMPACT_ATOMS: atom_id res chain seq x y z
N MET A 1 12.66 -16.75 -3.52
CA MET A 1 11.75 -17.38 -4.49
C MET A 1 12.23 -17.04 -5.89
N THR A 2 12.01 -17.84 -6.92
CA THR A 2 12.41 -17.47 -8.29
C THR A 2 11.25 -16.77 -9.01
N GLU A 3 11.56 -15.90 -9.97
CA GLU A 3 10.55 -15.18 -10.78
C GLU A 3 9.52 -16.13 -11.44
N PRO A 4 9.88 -17.28 -12.04
CA PRO A 4 8.88 -18.22 -12.57
C PRO A 4 7.91 -18.77 -11.51
N MET A 5 8.37 -18.93 -10.27
CA MET A 5 7.50 -19.36 -9.16
C MET A 5 6.54 -18.24 -8.73
N LEU A 6 7.00 -16.99 -8.75
CA LEU A 6 6.15 -15.82 -8.45
C LEU A 6 5.06 -15.64 -9.51
N VAL A 7 5.43 -15.72 -10.80
CA VAL A 7 4.49 -15.67 -11.92
C VAL A 7 3.39 -16.72 -11.77
N GLN A 8 3.77 -17.96 -11.45
CA GLN A 8 2.80 -19.04 -11.27
C GLN A 8 1.88 -18.81 -10.07
N ALA A 9 2.42 -18.33 -8.95
CA ALA A 9 1.66 -18.16 -7.72
C ALA A 9 0.71 -16.93 -7.76
N LEU A 10 1.09 -15.89 -8.49
CA LEU A 10 0.35 -14.62 -8.59
C LEU A 10 -0.49 -14.49 -9.86
N GLY A 11 -0.22 -15.32 -10.88
CA GLY A 11 -0.87 -15.27 -12.19
C GLY A 11 -2.39 -15.39 -12.16
N ASP A 12 -2.93 -16.20 -11.26
CA ASP A 12 -4.38 -16.36 -11.10
C ASP A 12 -5.00 -15.31 -10.17
N LYS A 13 -4.18 -14.53 -9.46
CA LYS A 13 -4.59 -13.54 -8.46
C LYS A 13 -4.64 -12.12 -9.02
N LEU A 14 -3.85 -11.82 -10.05
CA LEU A 14 -3.66 -10.48 -10.58
C LEU A 14 -3.89 -10.40 -12.10
N PRO A 15 -4.41 -9.28 -12.61
CA PRO A 15 -4.36 -8.99 -14.04
C PRO A 15 -2.92 -9.00 -14.56
N ALA A 16 -2.70 -9.46 -15.79
CA ALA A 16 -1.37 -9.62 -16.37
C ALA A 16 -0.50 -8.35 -16.31
N GLU A 17 -1.11 -7.18 -16.53
CA GLU A 17 -0.40 -5.90 -16.48
C GLU A 17 0.01 -5.50 -15.05
N THR A 18 -0.85 -5.76 -14.05
CA THR A 18 -0.53 -5.53 -12.63
C THR A 18 0.56 -6.51 -12.17
N LEU A 19 0.47 -7.77 -12.60
CA LEU A 19 1.49 -8.77 -12.33
C LEU A 19 2.84 -8.37 -12.93
N ALA A 20 2.87 -7.92 -14.18
CA ALA A 20 4.10 -7.49 -14.84
C ALA A 20 4.76 -6.35 -14.08
N ALA A 21 3.99 -5.33 -13.69
CA ALA A 21 4.49 -4.22 -12.88
C ALA A 21 4.99 -4.68 -11.50
N LEU A 22 4.27 -5.57 -10.82
CA LEU A 22 4.71 -6.12 -9.53
C LEU A 22 6.00 -6.95 -9.65
N LEU A 23 6.23 -7.65 -10.77
CA LEU A 23 7.42 -8.45 -10.99
C LEU A 23 8.69 -7.61 -11.24
N GLU A 24 8.55 -6.31 -11.50
CA GLU A 24 9.67 -5.36 -11.47
C GLU A 24 10.21 -5.17 -10.03
N HIS A 25 9.43 -5.57 -9.02
CA HIS A 25 9.75 -5.55 -7.59
C HIS A 25 9.62 -6.97 -6.96
N PRO A 26 10.51 -7.92 -7.32
CA PRO A 26 10.35 -9.34 -6.98
C PRO A 26 10.41 -9.63 -5.47
N GLU A 27 11.08 -8.79 -4.68
CA GLU A 27 11.08 -8.85 -3.21
C GLU A 27 9.68 -8.57 -2.63
N ILE A 28 9.03 -7.49 -3.07
CA ILE A 28 7.67 -7.14 -2.67
C ILE A 28 6.69 -8.22 -3.10
N ALA A 29 6.82 -8.70 -4.34
CA ALA A 29 6.00 -9.80 -4.86
C ALA A 29 6.08 -11.06 -3.97
N ALA A 30 7.25 -11.38 -3.44
CA ALA A 30 7.45 -12.52 -2.56
C ALA A 30 6.83 -12.30 -1.17
N GLU A 31 6.90 -11.08 -0.64
CA GLU A 31 6.31 -10.70 0.65
C GLU A 31 4.78 -10.69 0.64
N LEU A 32 4.18 -10.36 -0.51
CA LEU A 32 2.73 -10.34 -0.67
C LEU A 32 2.06 -11.71 -0.77
N LEU A 33 2.80 -12.76 -1.15
CA LEU A 33 2.23 -14.10 -1.30
C LEU A 33 1.42 -14.57 -0.08
N PRO A 34 1.95 -14.52 1.16
CA PRO A 34 1.18 -14.85 2.35
C PRO A 34 0.03 -13.88 2.63
N VAL A 35 0.04 -12.67 2.07
CA VAL A 35 -0.99 -11.64 2.28
C VAL A 35 -2.21 -11.90 1.39
N PHE A 36 -2.04 -12.41 0.18
CA PHE A 36 -3.13 -12.70 -0.76
C PHE A 36 -4.17 -13.72 -0.24
N ASP A 37 -3.77 -14.59 0.67
CA ASP A 37 -4.65 -15.60 1.25
C ASP A 37 -5.27 -15.15 2.58
N GLN A 38 -4.93 -13.95 3.05
CA GLN A 38 -5.50 -13.37 4.27
C GLN A 38 -6.89 -12.79 4.00
N PRO A 39 -7.81 -12.88 4.97
CA PRO A 39 -9.10 -12.22 4.85
C PRO A 39 -8.93 -10.70 4.81
N ARG A 40 -9.95 -10.03 4.29
CA ARG A 40 -10.11 -8.59 4.49
C ARG A 40 -10.23 -8.29 5.98
N LEU A 41 -9.78 -7.10 6.38
CA LEU A 41 -10.01 -6.59 7.73
C LEU A 41 -11.52 -6.48 7.97
N ALA A 42 -11.94 -6.78 9.20
CA ALA A 42 -13.34 -6.71 9.58
C ALA A 42 -13.85 -5.25 9.54
N GLU A 43 -15.14 -5.05 9.30
CA GLU A 43 -15.73 -3.70 9.25
C GLU A 43 -15.69 -2.97 10.59
N ASP A 44 -15.70 -3.72 11.70
CA ASP A 44 -15.57 -3.22 13.07
C ASP A 44 -14.13 -3.22 13.58
N TYR A 45 -13.16 -3.52 12.71
CA TYR A 45 -11.74 -3.47 13.06
C TYR A 45 -11.32 -2.03 13.37
N VAL A 46 -10.70 -1.84 14.53
CA VAL A 46 -10.15 -0.55 14.94
C VAL A 46 -8.62 -0.67 14.95
N PRO A 47 -7.91 -0.03 14.01
CA PRO A 47 -6.46 -0.08 13.98
C PRO A 47 -5.85 0.68 15.16
N ARG A 48 -4.66 0.27 15.60
CA ARG A 48 -3.83 1.02 16.57
C ARG A 48 -2.78 1.86 15.86
N GLU A 49 -2.33 1.37 14.71
CA GLU A 49 -1.32 2.00 13.86
C GLU A 49 -1.71 1.89 12.39
N ILE A 50 -1.47 2.95 11.63
CA ILE A 50 -1.57 2.96 10.18
C ILE A 50 -0.33 3.67 9.64
N SER A 51 0.41 3.01 8.77
CA SER A 51 1.57 3.59 8.10
C SER A 51 1.33 3.59 6.60
N VAL A 52 1.55 4.73 5.96
CA VAL A 52 1.48 4.90 4.50
C VAL A 52 2.89 5.11 3.98
N LEU A 53 3.28 4.28 3.03
CA LEU A 53 4.61 4.27 2.45
C LEU A 53 4.51 4.59 0.96
N PHE A 54 5.43 5.44 0.50
CA PHE A 54 5.67 5.75 -0.91
C PHE A 54 7.07 5.27 -1.26
N ASP A 55 7.19 4.38 -2.24
CA ASP A 55 8.47 3.76 -2.64
C ASP A 55 9.31 3.30 -1.43
N ASP A 56 8.66 2.54 -0.53
CA ASP A 56 9.20 2.01 0.74
C ASP A 56 9.61 3.07 1.79
N VAL A 57 9.26 4.33 1.58
CA VAL A 57 9.48 5.42 2.55
C VAL A 57 8.17 5.75 3.25
N THR A 58 8.12 5.58 4.57
CA THR A 58 6.98 6.03 5.38
C THR A 58 6.80 7.54 5.24
N VAL A 59 5.64 7.98 4.74
CA VAL A 59 5.29 9.39 4.56
C VAL A 59 4.21 9.84 5.55
N VAL A 60 3.40 8.91 6.02
CA VAL A 60 2.37 9.14 7.02
C VAL A 60 2.43 8.01 8.03
N GLU A 61 2.37 8.35 9.30
CA GLU A 61 2.21 7.41 10.40
C GLU A 61 1.10 7.93 11.29
N TRP A 62 0.07 7.13 11.48
CA TRP A 62 -0.98 7.34 12.47
C TRP A 62 -0.81 6.33 13.58
N GLN A 63 -0.80 6.77 14.83
CA GLN A 63 -0.72 5.90 15.99
C GLN A 63 -1.53 6.48 17.14
N ASP A 64 -2.44 5.67 17.71
CA ASP A 64 -3.26 6.05 18.88
C ASP A 64 -3.92 7.44 18.77
N GLY A 65 -4.41 7.79 17.57
CA GLY A 65 -5.07 9.07 17.32
C GLY A 65 -4.14 10.24 16.99
N GLN A 66 -2.82 10.03 17.01
CA GLN A 66 -1.83 11.03 16.60
C GLN A 66 -1.35 10.76 15.19
N MET A 67 -1.16 11.83 14.41
CA MET A 67 -0.70 11.76 13.03
C MET A 67 0.67 12.43 12.90
N THR A 68 1.64 11.71 12.39
CA THR A 68 2.98 12.17 12.05
C THR A 68 3.14 12.13 10.55
N TYR A 69 3.70 13.21 9.99
CA TYR A 69 4.01 13.31 8.57
C TYR A 69 5.52 13.35 8.40
N GLN A 70 6.02 12.51 7.50
CA GLN A 70 7.40 12.55 7.04
C GLN A 70 7.38 13.04 5.60
N CYS A 71 7.96 14.21 5.37
CA CYS A 71 8.05 14.79 4.03
C CYS A 71 9.47 14.67 3.51
N PRO A 72 9.80 13.57 2.82
CA PRO A 72 11.07 13.47 2.14
C PRO A 72 11.18 14.59 1.09
N PRO A 73 12.39 15.14 0.86
CA PRO A 73 12.60 16.13 -0.17
C PRO A 73 12.48 15.48 -1.55
N VAL A 74 11.28 15.55 -2.14
CA VAL A 74 10.96 15.03 -3.47
C VAL A 74 10.65 16.15 -4.46
N ALA A 75 10.68 15.84 -5.76
CA ALA A 75 10.29 16.78 -6.80
C ALA A 75 8.79 17.12 -6.71
N ALA A 76 8.40 18.30 -7.20
CA ALA A 76 7.00 18.76 -7.14
C ALA A 76 6.02 17.91 -7.97
N ASP A 77 6.53 17.22 -8.99
CA ASP A 77 5.82 16.32 -9.90
C ASP A 77 6.07 14.84 -9.59
N TYR A 78 6.70 14.55 -8.45
CA TYR A 78 6.91 13.19 -8.00
C TYR A 78 5.57 12.44 -7.86
N GLN A 79 5.53 11.24 -8.46
CA GLN A 79 4.45 10.28 -8.30
C GLN A 79 5.09 8.98 -7.83
N PRO A 80 4.67 8.41 -6.68
CA PRO A 80 5.21 7.15 -6.21
C PRO A 80 4.87 6.02 -7.19
N GLU A 81 5.84 5.15 -7.42
CA GLU A 81 5.61 3.91 -8.15
C GLU A 81 4.91 2.90 -7.24
N LEU A 82 5.26 2.88 -5.97
CA LEU A 82 4.68 2.00 -4.96
C LEU A 82 3.94 2.81 -3.91
N VAL A 83 2.69 2.42 -3.64
CA VAL A 83 1.93 2.94 -2.50
C VAL A 83 1.49 1.76 -1.66
N GLU A 84 2.00 1.68 -0.44
CA GLU A 84 1.69 0.64 0.53
C GLU A 84 1.03 1.22 1.77
N TRP A 85 0.05 0.48 2.29
CA TRP A 85 -0.61 0.77 3.55
C TRP A 85 -0.40 -0.41 4.49
N LEU A 86 0.32 -0.15 5.56
CA LEU A 86 0.45 -1.07 6.67
C LEU A 86 -0.59 -0.70 7.72
N VAL A 87 -1.39 -1.67 8.14
CA VAL A 87 -2.34 -1.52 9.25
C VAL A 87 -1.90 -2.48 10.35
N ASP A 88 -1.54 -1.93 11.51
CA ASP A 88 -0.95 -2.67 12.63
C ASP A 88 0.24 -3.56 12.22
N GLY A 89 1.05 -3.05 11.29
CA GLY A 89 2.26 -3.72 10.78
C GLY A 89 2.02 -4.74 9.66
N GLU A 90 0.77 -4.95 9.21
CA GLU A 90 0.45 -5.84 8.10
C GLU A 90 0.05 -5.08 6.84
N THR A 91 0.50 -5.53 5.66
CA THR A 91 0.07 -4.98 4.37
C THR A 91 -1.44 -5.17 4.19
N ALA A 92 -2.17 -4.07 4.24
CA ALA A 92 -3.61 -4.03 4.03
C ALA A 92 -3.97 -3.51 2.64
N TYR A 93 -3.13 -2.67 2.03
CA TYR A 93 -3.27 -2.24 0.64
C TYR A 93 -1.90 -2.08 0.00
N LEU A 94 -1.80 -2.45 -1.27
CA LEU A 94 -0.65 -2.14 -2.11
C LEU A 94 -1.12 -1.78 -3.52
N SER A 95 -0.51 -0.75 -4.09
CA SER A 95 -0.54 -0.49 -5.52
C SER A 95 0.85 -0.33 -6.09
N VAL A 96 1.01 -0.74 -7.35
CA VAL A 96 2.23 -0.58 -8.15
C VAL A 96 1.89 0.14 -9.44
N GLN A 97 2.59 1.23 -9.75
CA GLN A 97 2.36 2.11 -10.90
C GLN A 97 0.87 2.51 -11.04
N GLY A 98 0.22 2.81 -9.90
CA GLY A 98 -1.19 3.17 -9.83
C GLY A 98 -2.18 2.00 -10.03
N ARG A 99 -1.70 0.76 -10.10
CA ARG A 99 -2.51 -0.45 -10.25
C ARG A 99 -2.67 -1.14 -8.90
N GLU A 100 -3.91 -1.32 -8.45
CA GLU A 100 -4.20 -2.04 -7.22
C GLU A 100 -3.72 -3.50 -7.34
N VAL A 101 -2.87 -3.92 -6.40
CA VAL A 101 -2.36 -5.28 -6.26
C VAL A 101 -3.19 -6.02 -5.23
N ILE A 102 -3.41 -5.40 -4.07
CA ILE A 102 -4.20 -5.98 -3.00
C ILE A 102 -4.95 -4.87 -2.25
N ASN A 103 -6.15 -5.21 -1.79
CA ASN A 103 -6.97 -4.34 -0.97
C ASN A 103 -7.78 -5.18 0.02
N ARG A 104 -7.26 -5.23 1.24
CA ARG A 104 -7.85 -5.86 2.43
C ARG A 104 -8.55 -4.84 3.32
N LEU A 105 -8.48 -3.55 3.00
CA LEU A 105 -9.16 -2.52 3.77
C LEU A 105 -10.68 -2.75 3.70
N PRO A 106 -11.41 -2.52 4.81
CA PRO A 106 -12.85 -2.66 4.79
C PRO A 106 -13.45 -1.50 3.98
N ALA A 107 -14.69 -1.63 3.53
CA ALA A 107 -15.43 -0.54 2.87
C ALA A 107 -15.88 0.54 3.87
N VAL A 108 -15.02 0.91 4.82
CA VAL A 108 -15.34 1.81 5.93
C VAL A 108 -15.04 3.26 5.50
N PRO A 109 -15.98 4.21 5.73
CA PRO A 109 -15.80 5.61 5.33
C PRO A 109 -14.54 6.29 5.91
N GLN A 110 -14.07 5.84 7.07
CA GLN A 110 -12.91 6.39 7.79
C GLN A 110 -11.56 5.95 7.18
N LEU A 111 -11.53 4.79 6.53
CA LEU A 111 -10.41 4.24 5.77
C LEU A 111 -10.70 4.25 4.25
N ASN A 112 -11.68 5.05 3.81
CA ASN A 112 -12.04 5.14 2.41
C ASN A 112 -10.82 5.67 1.64
N LEU A 113 -10.44 4.98 0.56
CA LEU A 113 -9.44 5.41 -0.42
C LEU A 113 -9.52 6.90 -0.77
N GLU A 114 -10.69 7.56 -0.73
CA GLU A 114 -10.80 9.02 -0.89
C GLU A 114 -10.30 9.83 0.32
N THR A 115 -10.66 9.44 1.54
CA THR A 115 -10.13 10.03 2.78
C THR A 115 -8.62 9.85 2.85
N LEU A 116 -8.16 8.71 2.37
CA LEU A 116 -6.76 8.31 2.30
C LEU A 116 -6.00 9.05 1.18
N LYS A 117 -6.57 9.19 -0.02
CA LYS A 117 -6.05 10.05 -1.10
C LYS A 117 -5.95 11.52 -0.68
N ALA A 118 -6.88 12.00 0.14
CA ALA A 118 -6.79 13.35 0.70
C ALA A 118 -5.59 13.52 1.65
N LEU A 119 -5.04 12.43 2.23
CA LEU A 119 -3.78 12.45 2.98
C LEU A 119 -2.56 12.51 2.05
N GLU A 120 -2.63 11.97 0.83
CA GLU A 120 -1.60 12.11 -0.21
C GLU A 120 -1.49 13.57 -0.68
N GLU A 121 -2.63 14.27 -0.82
CA GLU A 121 -2.67 15.62 -1.40
C GLU A 121 -2.13 16.74 -0.49
N ARG A 122 -1.80 16.47 0.79
CA ARG A 122 -1.67 17.54 1.80
C ARG A 122 -0.40 17.75 2.65
N PRO A 123 0.63 16.89 2.81
CA PRO A 123 1.68 17.23 3.77
C PRO A 123 2.95 17.81 3.15
N CYS A 124 3.27 17.53 1.88
CA CYS A 124 4.61 17.78 1.35
C CYS A 124 4.68 18.83 0.24
N LYS A 125 3.76 19.80 0.23
CA LYS A 125 3.96 21.03 -0.54
C LYS A 125 4.84 21.98 0.27
N PRO A 126 5.99 22.42 -0.25
CA PRO A 126 6.69 23.54 0.38
C PRO A 126 5.74 24.75 0.40
N LEU A 127 5.66 25.41 1.57
CA LEU A 127 4.94 26.67 1.74
C LEU A 127 5.43 27.73 0.73
#